data_AF-A0A6A6DV96-F1
#
_entry.id   AF-A0A6A6DV96-F1
#
_cell.length_a   1.000
_cell.length_b   1.000
_cell.length_c   1.000
_cell.angle_alpha   90.00
_cell.angle_beta   90.00
_cell.angle_gamma   90.00
#
_symmetry.space_group_name_H-M   'P 1'
#
loop_
_entity.id
_entity.type
_entity.pdbx_description
1 polymer ?
#
loop_
_entity_poly.entity_id
_entity_poly.type
_entity_poly.pdbx_seq_one_letter_code
_entity_poly.pdbx_strand_id
1 'polypeptide(L)'
;MTIYMRLSNAWPISNTGEKYDYQYLSNISLRFKIKPDGHNHVREPERLSKALGGQERTDNTIILGANIAHPGTSGASGSPSIASVVTSVDNEFQNYLGSMRLQAGGRERIDGMHSLVYEGLEVWFQKNESRMPEYTLIYRDSISESMFDKCGADEITAIE
;
A
#
# COMPACT_ATOMS: atom_id res chain seq x y z
N MET A 1 14.83 4.87 3.49
CA MET A 1 13.76 5.86 3.26
C MET A 1 13.47 6.60 4.56
N THR A 2 13.91 7.85 4.68
CA THR A 2 13.66 8.70 5.85
C THR A 2 12.35 9.45 5.62
N ILE A 3 11.28 9.04 6.30
CA ILE A 3 10.03 9.79 6.29
C ILE A 3 10.24 11.04 7.17
N TYR A 4 10.42 12.20 6.54
CA TYR A 4 10.28 13.48 7.24
C TYR A 4 8.80 13.70 7.56
N MET A 5 8.37 13.23 8.74
CA MET A 5 7.14 13.76 9.31
C MET A 5 7.41 15.21 9.71
N ARG A 6 6.78 16.15 9.01
CA ARG A 6 6.69 17.54 9.45
C ARG A 6 5.83 17.58 10.71
N LEU A 7 6.47 17.40 11.87
CA LEU A 7 5.82 17.36 13.19
C LEU A 7 5.02 18.63 13.52
N SER A 8 5.19 19.72 12.76
CA SER A 8 4.44 20.97 12.95
C SER A 8 2.92 20.83 12.78
N ASN A 9 2.44 19.78 12.11
CA ASN A 9 1.01 19.58 11.85
C ASN A 9 0.41 18.43 12.70
N ALA A 10 1.21 17.81 13.57
CA ALA A 10 0.81 16.66 14.37
C ALA A 10 0.52 17.00 15.85
N TRP A 11 0.61 18.27 16.23
CA TRP A 11 0.29 18.75 17.58
C TRP A 11 -0.93 19.67 17.55
N PRO A 12 -1.99 19.35 18.31
CA PRO A 12 -2.86 20.40 18.81
C PRO A 12 -2.00 21.23 19.76
N ILE A 13 -1.74 22.48 19.41
CA ILE A 13 -1.25 23.45 20.39
C ILE A 13 -2.43 23.66 21.34
N SER A 14 -2.49 22.92 22.45
CA SER A 14 -3.36 23.31 23.55
C SER A 14 -2.73 24.57 24.16
N ASN A 15 -3.22 25.74 23.75
CA ASN A 15 -2.91 27.02 24.40
C ASN A 15 -3.57 27.15 25.79
N THR A 16 -4.07 26.05 26.33
CA THR A 16 -4.72 25.91 27.62
C THR A 16 -4.08 24.67 28.26
N GLY A 17 -3.69 24.73 29.54
CA GLY A 17 -2.99 23.64 30.24
C GLY A 17 -3.79 22.34 30.45
N GLU A 18 -4.56 21.90 29.45
CA GLU A 18 -5.33 20.67 29.44
C GLU A 18 -4.43 19.47 29.17
N LYS A 19 -4.67 18.39 29.91
CA LYS A 19 -4.01 17.09 29.71
C LYS A 19 -4.35 16.55 28.32
N TYR A 20 -3.34 16.08 27.59
CA TYR A 20 -3.53 15.43 26.31
C TYR A 20 -4.48 14.22 26.42
N ASP A 21 -5.38 14.08 25.44
CA ASP A 21 -6.26 12.92 25.32
C ASP A 21 -5.42 11.66 25.04
N TYR A 22 -5.51 10.67 25.93
CA TYR A 22 -4.79 9.40 25.80
C TYR A 22 -5.20 8.62 24.55
N GLN A 23 -6.45 8.74 24.10
CA GLN A 23 -6.90 8.10 22.86
C GLN A 23 -6.21 8.72 21.65
N TYR A 24 -6.09 10.06 21.63
CA TYR A 24 -5.36 10.78 20.58
C TYR A 24 -3.88 10.39 20.53
N LEU A 25 -3.21 10.36 21.69
CA LEU A 25 -1.81 9.93 21.78
C LEU A 25 -1.63 8.46 21.37
N SER A 26 -2.58 7.59 21.72
CA SER A 26 -2.60 6.19 21.27
C SER A 26 -2.65 6.10 19.74
N ASN A 27 -3.54 6.84 19.08
CA ASN A 27 -3.64 6.87 17.61
C ASN A 27 -2.35 7.37 16.94
N ILE A 28 -1.66 8.34 17.55
CA ILE A 28 -0.34 8.80 17.07
C ILE A 28 0.70 7.69 17.21
N SER A 29 0.73 7.01 18.36
CA SER A 29 1.68 5.92 18.61
C SER A 29 1.58 4.79 17.58
N LEU A 30 0.36 4.49 17.12
CA LEU A 30 0.13 3.50 16.06
C LEU A 30 0.83 3.87 14.75
N ARG A 31 0.92 5.16 14.41
CA ARG A 31 1.61 5.63 13.20
C ARG A 31 3.13 5.51 13.31
N PHE A 32 3.68 5.77 14.50
CA PHE A 32 5.11 5.63 14.75
C PHE A 32 5.58 4.18 14.77
N LYS A 33 4.69 3.26 15.17
CA LYS A 33 5.01 1.84 15.28
C LYS A 33 5.02 1.10 13.93
N ILE A 34 4.43 1.64 12.86
CA ILE A 34 4.46 1.09 11.47
C ILE A 34 5.84 1.23 10.79
N LYS A 35 6.92 1.36 11.57
CA LYS A 35 8.29 1.30 11.04
C LYS A 35 8.62 -0.13 10.59
N PRO A 36 9.66 -0.36 9.77
CA PRO A 36 9.81 -1.54 8.90
C PRO A 36 9.65 -2.96 9.49
N ASP A 37 9.60 -3.12 10.80
CA ASP A 37 9.45 -4.39 11.52
C ASP A 37 8.48 -4.26 12.72
N GLY A 38 7.65 -3.21 12.77
CA GLY A 38 6.82 -2.89 13.92
C GLY A 38 5.36 -3.30 13.74
N HIS A 39 4.89 -4.16 14.65
CA HIS A 39 3.60 -4.81 14.54
C HIS A 39 2.59 -4.15 15.50
N ASN A 40 1.51 -3.59 14.96
CA ASN A 40 0.54 -2.85 15.78
C ASN A 40 -0.36 -3.78 16.60
N HIS A 41 -0.73 -4.91 16.02
CA HIS A 41 -1.67 -5.87 16.61
C HIS A 41 -1.19 -7.30 16.41
N VAL A 42 -1.59 -8.19 17.32
CA VAL A 42 -1.39 -9.63 17.15
C VAL A 42 -2.50 -10.14 16.23
N ARG A 43 -2.14 -10.94 15.22
CA ARG A 43 -3.11 -11.57 14.33
C ARG A 43 -3.55 -12.93 14.87
N GLU A 44 -4.69 -13.40 14.37
CA GLU A 44 -5.14 -14.78 14.53
C GLU A 44 -4.75 -15.57 13.24
N PRO A 45 -3.64 -16.33 13.24
CA PRO A 45 -3.09 -16.91 12.01
C PRO A 45 -4.07 -17.88 11.33
N GLU A 46 -4.81 -18.65 12.13
CA GLU A 46 -5.76 -19.65 11.62
C GLU A 46 -6.86 -19.03 10.77
N ARG A 47 -7.41 -17.88 11.19
CA ARG A 47 -8.49 -17.20 10.48
C ARG A 47 -8.03 -16.67 9.12
N LEU A 48 -6.85 -16.08 9.08
CA LEU A 48 -6.25 -15.57 7.85
C LEU A 48 -5.90 -16.72 6.89
N SER A 49 -5.26 -17.76 7.40
CA SER A 49 -4.91 -18.92 6.61
C SER A 49 -6.13 -19.61 6.04
N LYS A 50 -7.23 -19.71 6.80
CA LYS A 50 -8.50 -20.19 6.26
C LYS A 50 -9.04 -19.31 5.13
N ALA A 51 -8.95 -17.98 5.25
CA ALA A 51 -9.44 -17.05 4.24
C ALA A 51 -8.63 -17.10 2.93
N LEU A 52 -7.32 -17.32 3.02
CA LEU A 52 -6.43 -17.41 1.86
C LEU A 52 -6.34 -18.84 1.28
N GLY A 53 -6.98 -19.83 1.89
CA GLY A 53 -7.06 -21.20 1.38
C GLY A 53 -6.00 -22.16 1.91
N GLY A 54 -5.37 -21.84 3.04
CA GLY A 54 -4.41 -22.68 3.75
C GLY A 54 -3.17 -21.90 4.19
N GLN A 55 -2.41 -22.45 5.15
CA GLN A 55 -1.18 -21.81 5.63
C GLN A 55 -0.12 -21.73 4.53
N GLU A 56 0.07 -22.80 3.77
CA GLU A 56 1.01 -22.84 2.63
C GLU A 56 0.69 -21.73 1.62
N ARG A 57 -0.58 -21.57 1.25
CA ARG A 57 -0.99 -20.52 0.32
C ARG A 57 -0.75 -19.13 0.90
N THR A 58 -1.06 -18.91 2.17
CA THR A 58 -0.75 -17.66 2.88
C THR A 58 0.74 -17.32 2.82
N ASP A 59 1.61 -18.29 3.09
CA ASP A 59 3.05 -18.09 3.16
C ASP A 59 3.67 -17.74 1.80
N ASN A 60 3.01 -18.13 0.72
CA ASN A 60 3.42 -17.86 -0.66
C ASN A 60 2.56 -16.79 -1.36
N THR A 61 1.70 -16.06 -0.64
CA THR A 61 0.86 -15.00 -1.21
C THR A 61 1.43 -13.62 -0.95
N ILE A 62 1.63 -12.83 -2.00
CA ILE A 62 1.87 -11.38 -1.90
C ILE A 62 0.56 -10.60 -2.11
N ILE A 63 0.32 -9.58 -1.29
CA ILE A 63 -0.84 -8.69 -1.41
C ILE A 63 -0.40 -7.34 -1.95
N LEU A 64 -1.06 -6.91 -3.02
CA LEU A 64 -0.86 -5.62 -3.66
C LEU A 64 -2.10 -4.73 -3.47
N GLY A 65 -1.89 -3.44 -3.23
CA GLY A 65 -2.94 -2.42 -3.31
C GLY A 65 -2.56 -1.40 -4.37
N ALA A 66 -3.44 -1.08 -5.30
CA ALA A 66 -3.12 -0.25 -6.46
C ALA A 66 -4.18 0.83 -6.68
N ASN A 67 -3.74 2.09 -6.79
CA ASN A 67 -4.62 3.25 -6.94
C ASN A 67 -4.03 4.32 -7.87
N ILE A 68 -4.90 5.08 -8.51
CA ILE A 68 -4.56 6.28 -9.27
C ILE A 68 -5.25 7.47 -8.62
N ALA A 69 -4.47 8.51 -8.32
CA ALA A 69 -4.99 9.79 -7.87
C ALA A 69 -4.95 10.80 -9.01
N HIS A 70 -6.13 11.29 -9.41
CA HIS A 70 -6.25 12.37 -10.39
C HIS A 70 -6.12 13.75 -9.73
N PRO A 71 -5.62 14.76 -10.47
CA PRO A 71 -5.63 16.13 -9.99
C PRO A 71 -7.08 16.60 -9.75
N GLY A 72 -7.30 17.31 -8.66
CA GLY A 72 -8.61 17.91 -8.35
C GLY A 72 -9.01 19.01 -9.35
N THR A 73 -10.23 19.50 -9.24
CA THR A 73 -10.80 20.53 -10.14
C THR A 73 -10.06 21.87 -10.13
N SER A 74 -9.25 22.13 -9.09
CA SER A 74 -8.36 23.30 -8.98
C SER A 74 -6.97 23.08 -9.59
N GLY A 75 -6.69 21.88 -10.10
CA GLY A 75 -5.43 21.54 -10.74
C GLY A 75 -5.21 22.31 -12.04
N ALA A 76 -3.95 22.65 -12.34
CA ALA A 76 -3.62 23.27 -13.62
C ALA A 76 -3.96 22.31 -14.78
N SER A 77 -4.36 22.86 -15.92
CA SER A 77 -4.56 22.06 -17.13
C SER A 77 -3.27 21.29 -17.48
N GLY A 78 -3.40 20.01 -17.80
CA GLY A 78 -2.26 19.11 -18.05
C GLY A 78 -1.59 18.55 -16.80
N SER A 79 -2.17 18.75 -15.60
CA SER A 79 -1.65 18.14 -14.37
C SER A 79 -1.60 16.60 -14.50
N PRO A 80 -0.49 15.95 -14.12
CA PRO A 80 -0.35 14.51 -14.20
C PRO A 80 -1.24 13.82 -13.16
N SER A 81 -1.54 12.55 -13.41
CA SER A 81 -2.08 11.65 -12.38
C SER A 81 -0.95 10.92 -11.68
N ILE A 82 -1.20 10.45 -10.46
CA ILE A 82 -0.22 9.69 -9.68
C ILE A 82 -0.71 8.25 -9.59
N ALA A 83 0.00 7.33 -10.23
CA ALA A 83 -0.19 5.90 -9.98
C ALA A 83 0.62 5.49 -8.76
N SER A 84 0.05 4.59 -7.95
CA SER A 84 0.67 4.09 -6.75
C SER A 84 0.33 2.62 -6.55
N VAL A 85 1.32 1.88 -6.08
CA VAL A 85 1.17 0.48 -5.67
C VAL A 85 1.80 0.33 -4.29
N VAL A 86 1.10 -0.35 -3.40
CA VAL A 86 1.63 -0.84 -2.13
C VAL A 86 1.76 -2.35 -2.20
N THR A 87 2.85 -2.89 -1.67
CA THR A 87 3.17 -4.32 -1.73
C THR A 87 3.47 -4.85 -0.34
N SER A 88 2.80 -5.92 0.09
CA SER A 88 3.11 -6.57 1.37
C SER A 88 4.54 -7.08 1.34
N VAL A 89 5.27 -6.93 2.45
CA VAL A 89 6.70 -7.30 2.49
C VAL A 89 6.94 -8.73 2.99
N ASP A 90 5.94 -9.33 3.62
CA ASP A 90 5.94 -10.67 4.20
C ASP A 90 4.52 -11.25 4.26
N ASN A 91 4.43 -12.51 4.64
CA ASN A 91 3.18 -13.22 4.87
C ASN A 91 2.45 -12.78 6.16
N GLU A 92 2.96 -11.79 6.90
CA GLU A 92 2.28 -11.21 8.07
C GLU A 92 1.26 -10.14 7.68
N PHE A 93 1.43 -9.54 6.50
CA PHE A 93 0.55 -8.52 5.92
C PHE A 93 0.35 -7.29 6.82
N GLN A 94 1.35 -6.95 7.63
CA GLN A 94 1.30 -5.78 8.53
C GLN A 94 2.08 -4.59 7.97
N ASN A 95 3.07 -4.85 7.13
CA ASN A 95 3.94 -3.85 6.55
C ASN A 95 3.84 -3.90 5.02
N TYR A 96 3.74 -2.71 4.41
CA TYR A 96 3.64 -2.55 2.97
C TYR A 96 4.66 -1.54 2.48
N LEU A 97 5.40 -1.89 1.43
CA LEU A 97 6.26 -0.97 0.69
C LEU A 97 5.40 -0.20 -0.31
N GLY A 98 5.50 1.13 -0.33
CA GLY A 98 4.83 1.95 -1.33
C GLY A 98 5.78 2.36 -2.46
N SER A 99 5.29 2.27 -3.69
CA SER A 99 5.90 2.82 -4.90
C SER A 99 4.90 3.70 -5.65
N MET A 100 5.40 4.73 -6.35
CA MET A 100 4.55 5.65 -7.11
C MET A 100 5.24 6.19 -8.36
N ARG A 101 4.43 6.55 -9.37
CA ARG A 101 4.86 7.18 -10.63
C ARG A 101 3.90 8.28 -11.03
N LEU A 102 4.44 9.28 -11.72
CA LEU A 102 3.63 10.22 -12.48
C LEU A 102 3.23 9.58 -13.80
N GLN A 103 1.98 9.79 -14.20
CA GLN A 103 1.45 9.39 -15.50
C GLN A 103 0.60 10.51 -16.09
N ALA A 104 0.23 10.37 -17.37
CA ALA A 104 -0.60 11.37 -18.02
C ALA A 104 -1.95 11.55 -17.28
N GLY A 105 -2.42 12.79 -17.21
CA GLY A 105 -3.68 13.15 -16.56
C GLY A 105 -4.88 12.37 -17.10
N GLY A 106 -5.77 11.91 -16.21
CA GLY A 106 -7.03 11.25 -16.57
C GLY A 106 -6.90 9.84 -17.12
N ARG A 107 -5.73 9.20 -17.00
CA ARG A 107 -5.55 7.78 -17.34
C ARG A 107 -5.95 6.89 -16.17
N GLU A 108 -6.91 6.01 -16.40
CA GLU A 108 -7.42 5.03 -15.42
C GLU A 108 -6.58 3.74 -15.35
N ARG A 109 -5.71 3.53 -16.34
CA ARG A 109 -4.72 2.45 -16.35
C ARG A 109 -3.45 2.91 -15.64
N ILE A 110 -2.84 2.04 -14.84
CA ILE A 110 -1.52 2.27 -14.27
C ILE A 110 -0.44 2.07 -15.35
N ASP A 111 0.22 3.17 -15.71
CA ASP A 111 1.37 3.13 -16.61
C ASP A 111 2.59 2.56 -15.85
N GLY A 112 3.19 1.49 -16.38
CA GLY A 112 4.40 0.90 -15.79
C GLY A 112 4.18 0.06 -14.52
N MET A 113 3.02 -0.61 -14.42
CA MET A 113 2.66 -1.54 -13.32
C MET A 113 3.80 -2.50 -12.97
N HIS A 114 4.45 -3.11 -13.97
CA HIS A 114 5.63 -3.98 -13.78
C HIS A 114 6.68 -3.35 -12.86
N SER A 115 7.10 -2.11 -13.16
CA SER A 115 8.17 -1.44 -12.41
C SER A 115 7.76 -1.09 -10.98
N LEU A 116 6.49 -0.78 -10.75
CA LEU A 116 5.94 -0.49 -9.43
C LEU A 116 5.90 -1.75 -8.55
N VAL A 117 5.52 -2.88 -9.12
CA VAL A 117 5.44 -4.17 -8.44
C VAL A 117 6.82 -4.78 -8.21
N TYR A 118 7.72 -4.64 -9.20
CA TYR A 118 9.08 -5.18 -9.14
C TYR A 118 9.85 -4.70 -7.89
N GLU A 119 9.74 -3.41 -7.55
CA GLU A 119 10.37 -2.86 -6.32
C GLU A 119 9.87 -3.56 -5.04
N GLY A 120 8.58 -3.92 -5.01
CA GLY A 120 7.99 -4.68 -3.90
C GLY A 120 8.44 -6.14 -3.88
N LEU A 121 8.55 -6.78 -5.04
CA LEU A 121 9.04 -8.14 -5.18
C LEU A 121 10.50 -8.28 -4.76
N GLU A 122 11.34 -7.29 -5.04
CA GLU A 122 12.73 -7.29 -4.56
C GLU A 122 12.80 -7.31 -3.02
N VAL A 123 11.95 -6.52 -2.36
CA VAL A 123 11.88 -6.51 -0.89
C VAL A 123 11.31 -7.81 -0.35
N TRP A 124 10.27 -8.37 -1.00
CA TRP A 124 9.73 -9.68 -0.64
C TRP A 124 10.82 -10.75 -0.71
N PHE A 125 11.54 -10.84 -1.83
CA PHE A 125 12.60 -11.81 -2.04
C PHE A 125 13.67 -11.72 -0.96
N GLN A 126 14.05 -10.51 -0.56
CA GLN A 126 15.02 -10.28 0.51
C GLN A 126 14.50 -10.71 1.89
N LYS A 127 13.21 -10.49 2.18
CA LYS A 127 12.59 -10.82 3.48
C LYS A 127 12.11 -12.27 3.61
N ASN A 128 11.90 -12.98 2.50
CA ASN A 128 11.29 -14.31 2.47
C ASN A 128 12.25 -15.36 1.92
N GLU A 129 13.47 -15.40 2.48
CA GLU A 129 14.46 -16.47 2.20
C GLU A 129 14.82 -16.63 0.73
N SER A 130 14.87 -15.55 -0.05
CA SER A 130 15.13 -15.62 -1.50
C SER A 130 14.10 -16.47 -2.26
N ARG A 131 12.85 -16.49 -1.79
CA ARG A 131 11.72 -17.10 -2.50
C ARG A 131 10.81 -16.02 -3.08
N MET A 132 10.37 -16.23 -4.31
CA MET A 132 9.32 -15.41 -4.93
C MET A 132 7.95 -15.88 -4.44
N PRO A 133 6.95 -14.99 -4.38
CA PRO A 133 5.58 -15.39 -4.09
C PRO A 133 5.02 -16.22 -5.25
N GLU A 134 4.20 -17.22 -4.93
CA GLU A 134 3.51 -18.06 -5.93
C GLU A 134 2.13 -17.51 -6.28
N TYR A 135 1.54 -16.72 -5.38
CA TYR A 135 0.21 -16.14 -5.53
C TYR A 135 0.28 -14.64 -5.35
N THR A 136 -0.45 -13.91 -6.19
CA THR A 136 -0.61 -12.46 -6.06
C THR A 136 -2.09 -12.12 -5.87
N LEU A 137 -2.41 -11.38 -4.81
CA LEU A 137 -3.75 -10.84 -4.57
C LEU A 137 -3.71 -9.32 -4.76
N ILE A 138 -4.44 -8.81 -5.75
CA ILE A 138 -4.43 -7.39 -6.09
C ILE A 138 -5.76 -6.74 -5.72
N TYR A 139 -5.70 -5.73 -4.86
CA TYR A 139 -6.78 -4.80 -4.60
C TYR A 139 -6.60 -3.55 -5.47
N ARG A 140 -7.33 -3.46 -6.58
CA ARG A 140 -7.31 -2.31 -7.50
C ARG A 140 -8.47 -1.37 -7.20
N ASP A 141 -8.17 -0.18 -6.67
CA ASP A 141 -9.16 0.85 -6.30
C ASP A 141 -9.42 1.83 -7.47
N SER A 142 -10.52 2.56 -7.45
CA SER A 142 -10.81 3.63 -8.42
C SER A 142 -10.96 3.19 -9.89
N ILE A 143 -11.40 1.95 -10.15
CA ILE A 143 -11.78 1.52 -11.50
C ILE A 143 -13.29 1.58 -11.67
N SER A 144 -13.76 2.29 -12.70
CA SER A 144 -15.16 2.19 -13.11
C SER A 144 -15.43 0.82 -13.74
N GLU A 145 -16.66 0.31 -13.59
CA GLU A 145 -17.07 -0.99 -14.16
C GLU A 145 -16.75 -1.09 -15.67
N SER A 146 -16.93 0.01 -16.41
CA SER A 146 -16.64 0.08 -17.85
C SER A 146 -15.16 -0.07 -18.23
N MET A 147 -14.26 0.10 -17.26
CA MET A 147 -12.81 0.03 -17.44
C MET A 147 -12.19 -1.22 -16.81
N PHE A 148 -12.97 -2.01 -16.07
CA PHE A 148 -12.49 -3.19 -15.35
C PHE A 148 -11.79 -4.19 -16.29
N ASP A 149 -12.46 -4.60 -17.37
CA ASP A 149 -11.90 -5.59 -18.30
C ASP A 149 -10.66 -5.04 -19.03
N LYS A 150 -10.72 -3.77 -19.45
CA LYS A 150 -9.65 -3.14 -20.26
C LYS A 150 -8.38 -2.93 -19.45
N CYS A 151 -8.51 -2.33 -18.26
CA CYS A 151 -7.35 -2.05 -17.43
C CYS A 151 -6.87 -3.31 -16.71
N GLY A 152 -7.79 -4.19 -16.31
CA GLY A 152 -7.47 -5.43 -15.61
C GLY A 152 -6.57 -6.35 -16.42
N ALA A 153 -6.95 -6.70 -17.66
CA ALA A 153 -6.14 -7.59 -18.50
C ALA A 153 -4.72 -7.04 -18.71
N ASP A 154 -4.65 -5.75 -19.01
CA ASP A 154 -3.44 -5.00 -19.28
C ASP A 154 -2.50 -4.85 -18.08
N GLU A 155 -3.05 -4.65 -16.87
CA GLU A 155 -2.28 -4.53 -15.63
C GLU A 155 -1.86 -5.91 -15.10
N ILE A 156 -2.71 -6.94 -15.24
CA ILE A 156 -2.39 -8.31 -14.86
C ILE A 156 -1.25 -8.85 -15.72
N THR A 157 -1.34 -8.73 -17.05
CA THR A 157 -0.27 -9.16 -17.97
C THR A 157 1.03 -8.40 -17.74
N ALA A 158 1.01 -7.19 -17.17
CA ALA A 158 2.22 -6.47 -16.83
C ALA A 158 2.94 -7.01 -15.58
N ILE A 159 2.31 -7.91 -14.81
CA ILE A 159 2.85 -8.49 -13.57
C ILE A 159 3.29 -9.95 -13.79
N GLU A 160 2.69 -10.64 -14.78
CA GLU A 160 3.10 -11.98 -15.25
C GLU A 160 4.49 -11.98 -15.89
#